data_AF-A0A0B2VW16-F1
#
_entry.id   AF-A0A0B2VW16-F1
#
_cell.length_a   1.000
_cell.length_b   1.000
_cell.length_c   1.000
_cell.angle_alpha   90.00
_cell.angle_beta   90.00
_cell.angle_gamma   90.00
#
_symmetry.space_group_name_H-M   'P 1'
#
loop_
_entity.id
_entity.type
_entity.pdbx_description
1 polymer ?
#
loop_
_entity_poly.entity_id
_entity_poly.type
_entity_poly.pdbx_seq_one_letter_code
_entity_poly.pdbx_strand_id
1 'polypeptide(L)'
;MNAYLITDEMVRMTMLTVCESFPALRIYAGEHISMPVQHELLQSCDDRWVIVRSCAYSGRYGNVRIPKRIVEEILAGNTTLQIGYADVKHNLVPLQLIDSRISEDRKATHKLAVCVGPLVQVTDWTQLVRFMEAWIAHGATKFFIILQSSSEEFDAMLRIYENDVHIDVERVHWGLLPIATNTTPQDDPNGQIYLGEQIIAINDCLLRARGQARYVASTDLDEMFVIRANSTLLETVNELVVASPDAGAVIFRSSYGTFPMILLPEKIKVAVAHVVNKMEDSKSSSIVVDPEVGQIYHLR
;
A
#
# COMPACT_ATOMS: atom_id res chain seq x y z
N MET A 1 -11.97 8.54 -1.64
CA MET A 1 -10.82 8.71 -2.55
C MET A 1 -10.04 9.91 -2.06
N ASN A 2 -8.73 9.76 -1.94
CA ASN A 2 -7.86 10.81 -1.44
C ASN A 2 -7.19 11.55 -2.58
N ALA A 3 -6.89 12.83 -2.35
CA ALA A 3 -6.09 13.67 -3.21
C ALA A 3 -4.91 14.18 -2.39
N TYR A 4 -3.73 14.22 -3.00
CA TYR A 4 -2.48 14.49 -2.30
C TYR A 4 -1.85 15.77 -2.83
N LEU A 5 -1.69 16.75 -1.96
CA LEU A 5 -0.96 17.97 -2.26
C LEU A 5 0.54 17.65 -2.28
N ILE A 6 1.16 17.68 -3.46
CA ILE A 6 2.58 17.28 -3.62
C ILE A 6 3.53 18.47 -3.77
N THR A 7 3.00 19.63 -4.16
CA THR A 7 3.65 20.95 -4.12
C THR A 7 2.62 21.99 -3.67
N ASP A 8 2.98 23.26 -3.52
CA ASP A 8 2.06 24.33 -3.09
C ASP A 8 0.82 24.51 -4.00
N GLU A 9 0.87 24.02 -5.23
CA GLU A 9 -0.21 24.19 -6.21
C GLU A 9 -0.60 22.89 -6.91
N MET A 10 0.16 21.81 -6.77
CA MET A 10 -0.10 20.56 -7.47
C MET A 10 -0.76 19.56 -6.55
N VAL A 11 -1.95 19.12 -6.93
CA VAL A 11 -2.66 18.02 -6.29
C VAL A 11 -2.67 16.83 -7.24
N ARG A 12 -2.35 15.66 -6.71
CA ARG A 12 -2.28 14.38 -7.43
C ARG A 12 -3.21 13.37 -6.78
N MET A 13 -3.90 12.57 -7.58
CA MET A 13 -4.71 11.45 -7.13
C MET A 13 -4.43 10.22 -7.96
N THR A 14 -4.70 9.05 -7.40
CA THR A 14 -4.65 7.77 -8.10
C THR A 14 -6.04 7.43 -8.65
N MET A 15 -6.08 6.92 -9.88
CA MET A 15 -7.31 6.63 -10.61
C MET A 15 -7.16 5.34 -11.39
N LEU A 16 -8.28 4.66 -11.60
CA LEU A 16 -8.37 3.52 -12.50
C LEU A 16 -9.31 3.89 -13.66
N THR A 17 -8.85 3.66 -14.89
CA THR A 17 -9.62 3.97 -16.11
C THR A 17 -9.44 2.88 -17.15
N VAL A 18 -10.40 2.77 -18.07
CA VAL A 18 -10.22 1.93 -19.27
C VAL A 18 -9.03 2.44 -20.07
N CYS A 19 -8.20 1.53 -20.57
CA CYS A 19 -6.89 1.78 -21.16
C CYS A 19 -6.84 2.86 -22.25
N GLU A 20 -7.86 2.95 -23.09
CA GLU A 20 -7.95 3.94 -24.18
C GLU A 20 -8.93 5.09 -23.86
N SER A 21 -9.49 5.11 -22.65
CA SER A 21 -10.46 6.11 -22.22
C SER A 21 -9.80 7.17 -21.35
N PHE A 22 -9.97 8.44 -21.71
CA PHE A 22 -9.48 9.59 -20.94
C PHE A 22 -10.69 10.43 -20.54
N PRO A 23 -11.37 10.09 -19.44
CA PRO A 23 -12.58 10.79 -19.06
C PRO A 23 -12.27 12.26 -18.79
N ALA A 24 -13.10 13.15 -19.33
CA ALA A 24 -13.00 14.58 -19.06
C ALA A 24 -13.45 14.84 -17.63
N LEU A 25 -12.50 14.84 -16.69
CA LEU A 25 -12.75 15.05 -15.27
C LEU A 25 -12.38 16.48 -14.86
N ARG A 26 -13.13 17.00 -13.89
CA ARG A 26 -12.86 18.29 -13.27
C ARG A 26 -12.86 18.14 -11.76
N ILE A 27 -11.94 18.84 -11.13
CA ILE A 27 -12.01 19.13 -9.70
C ILE A 27 -12.77 20.43 -9.51
N TYR A 28 -13.61 20.45 -8.48
CA TYR A 28 -14.35 21.62 -8.02
C TYR A 28 -13.88 21.97 -6.60
N ALA A 29 -13.48 23.22 -6.40
CA ALA A 29 -13.17 23.78 -5.09
C ALA A 29 -14.23 24.82 -4.75
N GLY A 30 -15.12 24.48 -3.82
CA GLY A 30 -16.33 25.24 -3.57
C GLY A 30 -17.24 25.33 -4.81
N GLU A 31 -18.04 26.39 -4.91
CA GLU A 31 -19.07 26.51 -5.97
C GLU A 31 -18.57 27.14 -7.27
N HIS A 32 -17.45 27.85 -7.24
CA HIS A 32 -17.06 28.76 -8.34
C HIS A 32 -15.80 28.35 -9.08
N ILE A 33 -14.96 27.50 -8.49
CA ILE A 33 -13.65 27.19 -9.04
C ILE A 33 -13.67 25.76 -9.55
N SER A 34 -13.34 25.58 -10.83
CA SER A 34 -13.17 24.26 -11.40
C SER A 34 -11.95 24.17 -12.31
N MET A 35 -11.23 23.04 -12.22
CA MET A 35 -9.96 22.83 -12.91
C MET A 35 -9.99 21.47 -13.61
N PRO A 36 -9.49 21.38 -14.84
CA PRO A 36 -9.41 20.10 -15.55
C PRO A 36 -8.37 19.20 -14.89
N VAL A 37 -8.68 17.91 -14.81
CA VAL A 37 -7.74 16.87 -14.39
C VAL A 37 -6.90 16.45 -15.60
N GLN A 38 -5.57 16.53 -15.46
CA GLN A 38 -4.61 16.04 -16.44
C GLN A 38 -4.23 14.60 -16.10
N HIS A 39 -4.43 13.70 -17.05
CA HIS A 39 -4.13 12.28 -16.87
C HIS A 39 -2.67 11.98 -17.21
N GLU A 40 -2.01 11.20 -16.35
CA GLU A 40 -0.67 10.68 -16.53
C GLU A 40 -0.72 9.16 -16.29
N LEU A 41 -0.22 8.36 -17.23
CA LEU A 41 -0.25 6.89 -17.12
C LEU A 41 0.70 6.42 -16.01
N LEU A 42 0.23 5.56 -15.09
CA LEU A 42 1.11 4.85 -14.16
C LEU A 42 1.82 3.69 -14.85
N GLN A 43 1.13 3.03 -15.78
CA GLN A 43 1.61 1.91 -16.55
C GLN A 43 1.11 2.01 -17.99
N SER A 44 1.91 1.56 -18.94
CA SER A 44 1.48 1.39 -20.32
C SER A 44 0.41 0.30 -20.41
N CYS A 45 -0.65 0.56 -21.16
CA CYS A 45 -1.63 -0.45 -21.53
C CYS A 45 -1.10 -1.47 -22.55
N ASP A 46 0.02 -1.15 -23.19
CA ASP A 46 0.65 -1.98 -24.22
C ASP A 46 1.60 -3.04 -23.65
N ASP A 47 1.84 -3.03 -22.32
CA ASP A 47 2.54 -4.11 -21.60
C ASP A 47 1.65 -5.37 -21.54
N ARG A 48 1.39 -5.90 -22.73
CA ARG A 48 0.69 -7.14 -23.02
C ARG A 48 1.51 -8.30 -22.46
N TRP A 49 1.30 -8.62 -21.19
CA TRP A 49 1.44 -10.00 -20.75
C TRP A 49 0.37 -10.79 -21.49
N VAL A 50 0.80 -11.55 -22.50
CA VAL A 50 0.03 -12.47 -23.36
C VAL A 50 -0.91 -13.43 -22.59
N ILE A 51 -0.81 -13.45 -21.26
CA ILE A 51 -1.48 -14.35 -20.34
C ILE A 51 -2.92 -13.92 -20.02
N VAL A 52 -3.29 -12.63 -20.09
CA VAL A 52 -4.66 -12.16 -19.72
C VAL A 52 -5.23 -11.15 -20.73
N ARG A 53 -5.76 -11.66 -21.86
CA ARG A 53 -6.37 -10.86 -22.95
C ARG A 53 -7.62 -10.05 -22.54
N SER A 54 -8.10 -10.18 -21.30
CA SER A 54 -9.37 -9.59 -20.82
C SER A 54 -9.21 -8.36 -19.92
N CYS A 55 -7.99 -7.94 -19.59
CA CYS A 55 -7.80 -6.77 -18.73
C CYS A 55 -7.85 -5.46 -19.54
N ALA A 56 -8.93 -4.69 -19.37
CA ALA A 56 -9.13 -3.42 -20.09
C ALA A 56 -8.82 -2.17 -19.24
N TYR A 57 -8.49 -2.33 -17.95
CA TYR A 57 -8.29 -1.22 -17.01
C TYR A 57 -6.81 -1.00 -16.68
N SER A 58 -6.44 0.26 -16.50
CA SER A 58 -5.08 0.69 -16.13
C SER A 58 -5.09 1.80 -15.08
N GLY A 59 -4.03 1.82 -14.29
CA GLY A 59 -3.78 2.86 -13.30
C GLY A 59 -3.26 4.15 -13.90
N ARG A 60 -3.69 5.28 -13.33
CA ARG A 60 -3.28 6.63 -13.74
C ARG A 60 -3.17 7.57 -12.56
N TYR A 61 -2.36 8.60 -12.74
CA TYR A 61 -2.42 9.80 -11.95
C TYR A 61 -3.39 10.79 -12.58
N GLY A 62 -4.26 11.37 -11.75
CA GLY A 62 -4.98 12.59 -12.03
C GLY A 62 -4.24 13.76 -11.40
N ASN A 63 -3.64 14.62 -12.21
CA ASN A 63 -2.94 15.82 -11.77
C ASN A 63 -3.81 17.05 -11.98
N VAL A 64 -3.87 17.92 -10.97
CA VAL A 64 -4.55 19.22 -11.08
C VAL A 64 -3.67 20.31 -10.49
N ARG A 65 -3.70 21.49 -11.11
CA ARG A 65 -3.11 22.71 -10.54
C ARG A 65 -4.21 23.53 -9.87
N ILE A 66 -4.07 23.75 -8.58
CA ILE A 66 -4.97 24.53 -7.73
C ILE A 66 -4.20 25.77 -7.28
N PRO A 67 -4.74 27.00 -7.42
CA PRO A 67 -4.07 28.19 -6.93
C PRO A 67 -3.78 28.09 -5.43
N LYS A 68 -2.57 28.50 -5.02
CA LYS A 68 -2.10 28.38 -3.62
C LYS A 68 -3.10 28.89 -2.58
N ARG A 69 -3.73 30.04 -2.83
CA ARG A 69 -4.76 30.61 -1.96
C ARG A 69 -5.92 29.63 -1.69
N ILE A 70 -6.37 28.92 -2.72
CA ILE A 70 -7.47 27.97 -2.60
C ILE A 70 -7.02 26.70 -1.87
N VAL A 71 -5.78 26.26 -2.11
CA VAL A 71 -5.17 25.16 -1.34
C VAL A 71 -5.17 25.50 0.15
N GLU A 72 -4.76 26.71 0.52
CA GLU A 72 -4.77 27.16 1.92
C GLU A 72 -6.19 27.22 2.51
N GLU A 73 -7.18 27.68 1.73
CA GLU A 73 -8.60 27.67 2.14
C GLU A 73 -9.13 26.24 2.34
N ILE A 74 -8.71 25.27 1.52
CA ILE A 74 -9.07 23.85 1.68
C ILE A 74 -8.40 23.25 2.92
N LEU A 75 -7.10 23.48 3.13
CA LEU A 75 -6.36 22.97 4.29
C LEU A 75 -6.88 23.57 5.62
N ALA A 76 -7.39 24.81 5.59
CA ALA A 76 -8.06 25.44 6.73
C ALA A 76 -9.49 24.92 6.98
N GLY A 77 -10.04 24.09 6.09
CA GLY A 77 -11.41 23.58 6.18
C GLY A 77 -12.49 24.56 5.72
N ASN A 78 -12.13 25.68 5.11
CA ASN A 78 -13.07 26.70 4.61
C ASN A 78 -13.67 26.34 3.26
N THR A 79 -13.07 25.40 2.52
CA THR A 79 -13.51 25.00 1.18
C THR A 79 -13.38 23.50 1.00
N THR A 80 -14.38 22.89 0.38
CA THR A 80 -14.40 21.46 0.08
C THR A 80 -13.87 21.19 -1.33
N LEU A 81 -13.27 20.01 -1.50
CA LEU A 81 -12.80 19.51 -2.78
C LEU A 81 -13.74 18.40 -3.27
N GLN A 82 -14.16 18.48 -4.53
CA GLN A 82 -14.99 17.47 -5.16
C GLN A 82 -14.47 17.14 -6.56
N ILE A 83 -14.73 15.94 -7.04
CA ILE A 83 -14.43 15.51 -8.42
C ILE A 83 -15.69 15.06 -9.12
N GLY A 84 -15.78 15.34 -10.41
CA GLY A 84 -16.83 14.81 -11.26
C GLY A 84 -16.49 14.90 -12.74
N TYR A 85 -17.35 14.32 -13.56
CA TYR A 85 -17.25 14.47 -15.00
C TYR A 85 -17.57 15.91 -15.43
N ALA A 86 -16.91 16.37 -16.49
CA ALA A 86 -17.05 17.74 -17.00
C ALA A 86 -18.46 18.02 -17.56
N ASP A 87 -19.11 16.98 -18.09
CA ASP A 87 -20.43 17.00 -18.72
C ASP A 87 -21.58 16.69 -17.75
N VAL A 88 -21.29 16.08 -16.59
CA VAL A 88 -22.30 15.69 -15.59
C VAL A 88 -22.06 16.37 -14.24
N LYS A 89 -22.83 17.43 -13.95
CA LYS A 89 -22.72 18.18 -12.68
C LYS A 89 -23.33 17.49 -11.45
N HIS A 90 -24.13 16.43 -11.62
CA HIS A 90 -24.92 15.84 -10.52
C HIS A 90 -24.23 14.69 -9.78
N ASN A 91 -23.06 14.25 -10.23
CA ASN A 91 -22.31 13.11 -9.66
C ASN A 91 -20.96 13.58 -9.09
N LEU A 92 -20.99 14.59 -8.22
CA LEU A 92 -19.79 15.07 -7.53
C LEU A 92 -19.45 14.18 -6.34
N VAL A 93 -18.23 13.66 -6.33
CA VAL A 93 -17.70 12.83 -5.23
C VAL A 93 -16.76 13.68 -4.39
N PRO A 94 -16.91 13.73 -3.05
CA PRO A 94 -15.99 14.45 -2.20
C PRO A 94 -14.58 13.84 -2.23
N LEU A 95 -13.57 14.70 -2.22
CA LEU A 95 -12.16 14.33 -2.13
C LEU A 95 -11.58 14.88 -0.83
N GLN A 96 -10.91 14.02 -0.08
CA GLN A 96 -10.10 14.46 1.06
C GLN A 96 -8.74 14.93 0.53
N LEU A 97 -8.35 16.16 0.85
CA LEU A 97 -7.01 16.66 0.54
C LEU A 97 -6.05 16.32 1.69
N ILE A 98 -5.02 15.55 1.38
CA ILE A 98 -3.92 15.20 2.30
C ILE A 98 -2.69 16.03 1.91
N ASP A 99 -2.10 16.70 2.88
CA ASP A 99 -0.86 17.46 2.67
C ASP A 99 0.36 16.52 2.67
N SER A 100 0.78 16.12 1.47
CA SER A 100 1.92 15.24 1.19
C SER A 100 3.14 16.03 0.66
N ARG A 101 3.23 17.33 0.94
CA ARG A 101 4.41 18.13 0.57
C ARG A 101 5.61 17.72 1.43
N ILE A 102 6.79 17.76 0.83
CA ILE A 102 8.06 17.64 1.55
C ILE A 102 8.66 19.04 1.68
N SER A 103 9.00 19.45 2.90
CA SER A 103 9.73 20.69 3.18
C SER A 103 10.75 20.46 4.29
N GLU A 104 11.83 21.25 4.29
CA GLU A 104 12.84 21.21 5.36
C GLU A 104 12.24 21.53 6.74
N ASP A 105 11.23 22.40 6.77
CA ASP A 105 10.53 22.79 8.00
C ASP A 105 9.60 21.68 8.53
N ARG A 106 9.19 20.75 7.67
CA ARG A 106 8.30 19.63 8.01
C ARG A 106 9.07 18.32 8.00
N LYS A 107 9.75 18.05 9.11
CA LYS A 107 10.45 16.77 9.30
C LYS A 107 9.45 15.61 9.30
N ALA A 108 9.80 14.56 8.54
CA ALA A 108 9.07 13.30 8.55
C ALA A 108 8.94 12.78 9.99
N THR A 109 7.73 12.35 10.37
CA THR A 109 7.43 11.80 11.69
C THR A 109 8.05 10.41 11.87
N HIS A 110 8.16 9.65 10.77
CA HIS A 110 8.68 8.28 10.75
C HIS A 110 10.00 8.21 9.98
N LYS A 111 10.90 7.32 10.42
CA LYS A 111 12.15 7.06 9.67
C LYS A 111 11.92 6.06 8.55
N LEU A 112 11.22 4.97 8.84
CA LEU A 112 10.87 3.93 7.88
C LEU A 112 9.37 3.66 7.96
N ALA A 113 8.70 3.79 6.82
CA ALA A 113 7.34 3.32 6.60
C ALA A 113 7.34 2.08 5.70
N VAL A 114 6.33 1.24 5.85
CA VAL A 114 6.16 0.01 5.06
C VAL A 114 4.80 0.04 4.38
N CYS A 115 4.82 -0.04 3.05
CA CYS A 115 3.67 -0.25 2.19
C CYS A 115 3.56 -1.73 1.87
N VAL A 116 2.56 -2.39 2.44
CA VAL A 116 2.28 -3.80 2.12
C VAL A 116 1.45 -3.84 0.84
N GLY A 117 1.80 -4.75 -0.07
CA GLY A 117 0.99 -5.04 -1.24
C GLY A 117 -0.46 -5.38 -0.87
N PRO A 118 -1.43 -5.23 -1.80
CA PRO A 118 -2.84 -5.51 -1.52
C PRO A 118 -3.08 -6.91 -0.96
N LEU A 119 -3.75 -6.99 0.18
CA LEU A 119 -4.12 -8.22 0.84
C LEU A 119 -5.57 -8.59 0.49
N VAL A 120 -5.71 -9.71 -0.21
CA VAL A 120 -6.98 -10.24 -0.71
C VAL A 120 -7.18 -11.64 -0.15
N GLN A 121 -8.33 -11.88 0.48
CA GLN A 121 -8.72 -13.18 1.04
C GLN A 121 -7.64 -13.78 1.97
N VAL A 122 -6.95 -12.93 2.74
CA VAL A 122 -5.86 -13.36 3.61
C VAL A 122 -6.41 -14.00 4.89
N THR A 123 -5.91 -15.20 5.21
CA THR A 123 -6.38 -15.97 6.37
C THR A 123 -5.25 -16.33 7.35
N ASP A 124 -4.00 -16.31 6.89
CA ASP A 124 -2.86 -16.66 7.71
C ASP A 124 -2.43 -15.49 8.61
N TRP A 125 -2.99 -15.44 9.81
CA TRP A 125 -2.63 -14.44 10.82
C TRP A 125 -1.20 -14.62 11.34
N THR A 126 -0.60 -15.82 11.24
CA THR A 126 0.76 -16.05 11.73
C THR A 126 1.79 -15.34 10.87
N GLN A 127 1.51 -15.23 9.57
CA GLN A 127 2.30 -14.47 8.62
C GLN A 127 2.31 -12.98 8.96
N LEU A 128 1.18 -12.42 9.40
CA LEU A 128 1.09 -11.03 9.84
C LEU A 128 1.99 -10.77 11.05
N VAL A 129 1.94 -11.61 12.07
CA VAL A 129 2.80 -11.47 13.27
C VAL A 129 4.27 -11.47 12.86
N ARG A 130 4.67 -12.47 12.07
CA ARG A 130 6.05 -12.58 11.59
C ARG A 130 6.49 -11.33 10.82
N PHE A 131 5.64 -10.85 9.91
CA PHE A 131 5.90 -9.65 9.13
C PHE A 131 6.08 -8.44 10.03
N MET A 132 5.10 -8.16 10.88
CA MET A 132 5.10 -6.97 11.75
C MET A 132 6.33 -6.98 12.67
N GLU A 133 6.58 -8.06 13.40
CA GLU A 133 7.74 -8.16 14.31
C GLU A 133 9.07 -7.99 13.58
N ALA A 134 9.24 -8.60 12.41
CA ALA A 134 10.47 -8.48 11.63
C ALA A 134 10.72 -7.04 11.16
N TRP A 135 9.69 -6.36 10.66
CA TRP A 135 9.82 -4.98 10.18
C TRP A 135 9.97 -3.97 11.34
N ILE A 136 9.32 -4.20 12.47
CA ILE A 136 9.53 -3.41 13.70
C ILE A 136 10.98 -3.54 14.17
N ALA A 137 11.52 -4.76 14.21
CA ALA A 137 12.94 -5.00 14.55
C ALA A 137 13.90 -4.31 13.57
N HIS A 138 13.46 -4.08 12.33
CA HIS A 138 14.20 -3.34 11.32
C HIS A 138 14.00 -1.82 11.35
N GLY A 139 13.27 -1.30 12.33
CA GLY A 139 13.10 0.12 12.59
C GLY A 139 11.91 0.76 11.88
N ALA A 140 10.98 -0.03 11.34
CA ALA A 140 9.72 0.48 10.82
C ALA A 140 8.81 0.95 11.96
N THR A 141 8.19 2.12 11.77
CA THR A 141 7.27 2.71 12.76
C THR A 141 5.93 3.11 12.16
N LYS A 142 5.78 3.02 10.84
CA LYS A 142 4.53 3.30 10.11
C LYS A 142 4.26 2.15 9.16
N PHE A 143 3.05 1.62 9.19
CA PHE A 143 2.60 0.53 8.35
C PHE A 143 1.33 0.95 7.62
N PHE A 144 1.29 0.75 6.31
CA PHE A 144 0.09 0.89 5.52
C PHE A 144 -0.34 -0.50 5.08
N ILE A 145 -1.43 -0.98 5.67
CA ILE A 145 -1.98 -2.31 5.40
C ILE A 145 -3.14 -2.12 4.41
N ILE A 146 -2.86 -2.41 3.14
CA ILE A 146 -3.83 -2.29 2.06
C ILE A 146 -4.68 -3.56 2.04
N LEU A 147 -5.92 -3.46 2.53
CA LEU A 147 -6.75 -4.61 2.83
C LEU A 147 -8.08 -4.59 2.07
N GLN A 148 -8.32 -5.63 1.27
CA GLN A 148 -9.62 -5.87 0.62
C GLN A 148 -10.50 -6.78 1.47
N SER A 149 -9.97 -7.95 1.87
CA SER A 149 -10.70 -8.94 2.66
C SER A 149 -9.75 -9.85 3.44
N SER A 150 -10.18 -10.27 4.63
CA SER A 150 -9.42 -11.17 5.51
C SER A 150 -10.35 -12.06 6.35
N SER A 151 -9.80 -13.09 6.99
CA SER A 151 -10.52 -13.83 8.05
C SER A 151 -10.67 -12.98 9.32
N GLU A 152 -11.56 -13.43 10.22
CA GLU A 152 -11.77 -12.79 11.53
C GLU A 152 -10.51 -12.88 12.41
N GLU A 153 -9.76 -13.98 12.34
CA GLU A 153 -8.52 -14.16 13.10
C GLU A 153 -7.42 -13.21 12.64
N PHE A 154 -7.28 -13.04 11.32
CA PHE A 154 -6.35 -12.06 10.76
C PHE A 154 -6.75 -10.63 11.18
N ASP A 155 -8.04 -10.28 11.10
CA ASP A 155 -8.53 -8.97 11.52
C ASP A 155 -8.27 -8.71 13.01
N ALA A 156 -8.53 -9.71 13.86
CA ALA A 156 -8.27 -9.62 15.29
C ALA A 156 -6.78 -9.41 15.59
N MET A 157 -5.90 -10.12 14.88
CA MET A 157 -4.46 -9.95 15.03
C MET A 157 -3.99 -8.57 14.56
N LEU A 158 -4.49 -8.07 13.42
CA LEU A 158 -4.19 -6.73 12.93
C LEU A 158 -4.59 -5.65 13.93
N ARG A 159 -5.74 -5.80 14.60
CA ARG A 159 -6.19 -4.86 15.64
C ARG A 159 -5.24 -4.75 16.83
N ILE A 160 -4.48 -5.79 17.14
CA ILE A 160 -3.47 -5.72 18.21
C ILE A 160 -2.41 -4.69 17.81
N TYR A 161 -1.87 -4.79 16.60
CA TYR A 161 -0.88 -3.85 16.08
C TYR A 161 -1.44 -2.44 15.84
N GLU A 162 -2.71 -2.30 15.43
CA GLU A 162 -3.37 -0.99 15.30
C GLU A 162 -3.50 -0.25 16.64
N ASN A 163 -3.52 -0.98 17.75
CA ASN A 163 -3.63 -0.42 19.10
C ASN A 163 -2.27 -0.29 19.81
N ASP A 164 -1.16 -0.70 19.18
CA ASP A 164 0.18 -0.51 19.73
C ASP A 164 0.57 0.98 19.67
N VAL A 165 0.97 1.55 20.80
CA VAL A 165 1.34 2.96 20.93
C VAL A 165 2.72 3.31 20.36
N HIS A 166 3.54 2.31 20.03
CA HIS A 166 4.90 2.48 19.53
C HIS A 166 5.00 2.55 18.01
N ILE A 167 3.95 2.11 17.31
CA ILE A 167 3.87 2.11 15.86
C ILE A 167 2.57 2.78 15.41
N ASP A 168 2.52 3.21 14.16
CA ASP A 168 1.32 3.72 13.52
C ASP A 168 0.93 2.74 12.42
N VAL A 169 -0.26 2.13 12.54
CA VAL A 169 -0.79 1.20 11.53
C VAL A 169 -2.03 1.83 10.90
N GLU A 170 -1.93 2.16 9.62
CA GLU A 170 -3.04 2.65 8.82
C GLU A 170 -3.60 1.53 7.96
N ARG A 171 -4.83 1.14 8.27
CA ARG A 171 -5.60 0.26 7.40
C ARG A 171 -6.16 1.05 6.22
N VAL A 172 -5.66 0.74 5.03
CA VAL A 172 -6.14 1.32 3.77
C VAL A 172 -7.17 0.38 3.20
N HIS A 173 -8.45 0.75 3.28
CA HIS A 173 -9.52 -0.04 2.68
C HIS A 173 -9.40 -0.03 1.16
N TRP A 174 -9.23 -1.22 0.60
CA TRP A 174 -9.06 -1.43 -0.83
C TRP A 174 -10.17 -2.34 -1.35
N GLY A 175 -11.37 -1.79 -1.47
CA GLY A 175 -12.58 -2.54 -1.80
C GLY A 175 -12.76 -2.82 -3.29
N LEU A 176 -13.72 -3.69 -3.60
CA LEU A 176 -14.20 -3.89 -4.96
C LEU A 176 -14.73 -2.57 -5.55
N LEU A 177 -14.52 -2.38 -6.85
CA LEU A 177 -15.10 -1.27 -7.57
C LEU A 177 -16.64 -1.38 -7.57
N PRO A 178 -17.34 -0.24 -7.47
CA PRO A 178 -18.79 -0.23 -7.53
C PRO A 178 -19.27 -0.71 -8.91
N ILE A 179 -20.21 -1.65 -8.90
CA ILE A 179 -20.87 -2.18 -10.11
C ILE A 179 -22.37 -1.97 -10.03
N ALA A 180 -23.01 -1.77 -11.19
CA ALA A 180 -24.47 -1.72 -11.26
C ALA A 180 -25.05 -3.13 -11.04
N THR A 181 -26.28 -3.22 -10.50
CA THR A 181 -26.93 -4.49 -10.14
C THR A 181 -27.04 -5.49 -11.29
N ASN A 182 -27.07 -5.02 -12.53
CA ASN A 182 -27.22 -5.85 -13.74
C ASN A 182 -25.91 -5.98 -14.55
N THR A 183 -24.76 -5.73 -13.94
CA THR A 183 -23.46 -5.87 -14.60
C THR A 183 -23.20 -7.34 -14.89
N THR A 184 -22.90 -7.68 -16.16
CA THR A 184 -22.55 -9.06 -16.52
C THR A 184 -21.14 -9.39 -16.01
N PRO A 185 -20.78 -10.67 -15.78
CA PRO A 185 -19.41 -11.02 -15.39
C PRO A 185 -18.34 -10.55 -16.39
N GLN A 186 -18.72 -10.38 -17.67
CA GLN A 186 -17.84 -9.87 -18.70
C GLN A 186 -17.64 -8.36 -18.60
N ASP A 187 -18.64 -7.62 -18.10
CA ASP A 187 -18.59 -6.17 -17.91
C ASP A 187 -18.14 -5.76 -16.49
N ASP A 188 -17.98 -6.72 -15.58
CA ASP A 188 -17.52 -6.46 -14.21
C ASP A 188 -16.04 -6.04 -14.23
N PRO A 189 -15.74 -4.76 -13.90
CA PRO A 189 -14.37 -4.29 -13.92
C PRO A 189 -13.50 -5.02 -12.89
N ASN A 190 -14.07 -5.57 -11.80
CA ASN A 190 -13.30 -6.33 -10.81
C ASN A 190 -12.71 -7.62 -11.41
N GLY A 191 -13.31 -8.19 -12.46
CA GLY A 191 -12.75 -9.32 -13.22
C GLY A 191 -11.70 -8.92 -14.26
N GLN A 192 -11.46 -7.62 -14.46
CA GLN A 192 -10.62 -7.07 -15.52
C GLN A 192 -9.39 -6.32 -14.98
N ILE A 193 -9.14 -6.33 -13.67
CA ILE A 193 -8.05 -5.60 -13.02
C ILE A 193 -7.08 -6.61 -12.41
N TYR A 194 -6.18 -7.18 -13.22
CA TYR A 194 -5.23 -8.18 -12.72
C TYR A 194 -3.98 -7.55 -12.08
N LEU A 195 -3.42 -6.50 -12.70
CA LEU A 195 -2.14 -5.88 -12.29
C LEU A 195 -2.25 -4.40 -11.94
N GLY A 196 -3.19 -3.68 -12.56
CA GLY A 196 -3.39 -2.25 -12.30
C GLY A 196 -3.68 -1.98 -10.82
N GLU A 197 -4.39 -2.91 -10.16
CA GLU A 197 -4.73 -2.81 -8.74
C GLU A 197 -3.47 -2.66 -7.86
N GLN A 198 -2.48 -3.54 -8.03
CA GLN A 198 -1.27 -3.54 -7.21
C GLN A 198 -0.45 -2.27 -7.42
N ILE A 199 -0.25 -1.87 -8.68
CA ILE A 199 0.54 -0.67 -8.99
C ILE A 199 -0.14 0.58 -8.44
N ILE A 200 -1.47 0.71 -8.60
CA ILE A 200 -2.21 1.87 -8.08
C ILE A 200 -2.17 1.87 -6.55
N ALA A 201 -2.37 0.73 -5.91
CA ALA A 201 -2.33 0.60 -4.46
C ALA A 201 -0.98 0.99 -3.88
N ILE A 202 0.13 0.51 -4.47
CA ILE A 202 1.49 0.88 -4.05
C ILE A 202 1.71 2.39 -4.26
N ASN A 203 1.30 2.95 -5.40
CA ASN A 203 1.46 4.40 -5.65
C ASN A 203 0.59 5.27 -4.73
N ASP A 204 -0.63 4.81 -4.38
CA ASP A 204 -1.46 5.47 -3.37
C ASP A 204 -0.75 5.46 -2.01
N CYS A 205 -0.18 4.31 -1.62
CA CYS A 205 0.60 4.20 -0.40
C CYS A 205 1.84 5.11 -0.38
N LEU A 206 2.58 5.19 -1.49
CA LEU A 206 3.73 6.10 -1.62
C LEU A 206 3.31 7.57 -1.44
N LEU A 207 2.14 7.95 -1.97
CA LEU A 207 1.59 9.31 -1.80
C LEU A 207 1.12 9.58 -0.36
N ARG A 208 0.56 8.58 0.33
CA ARG A 208 0.24 8.68 1.77
C ARG A 208 1.50 8.84 2.61
N ALA A 209 2.51 8.01 2.37
CA ALA A 209 3.76 8.00 3.11
C ALA A 209 4.61 9.25 2.85
N ARG A 210 4.43 9.91 1.69
CA ARG A 210 5.16 11.10 1.29
C ARG A 210 4.96 12.23 2.32
N GLY A 211 6.08 12.72 2.85
CA GLY A 211 6.09 13.75 3.90
C GLY A 211 5.87 13.22 5.32
N GLN A 212 5.44 11.96 5.47
CA GLN A 212 5.31 11.28 6.77
C GLN A 212 6.56 10.45 7.11
N ALA A 213 7.21 9.87 6.11
CA ALA A 213 8.37 9.00 6.31
C ALA A 213 9.59 9.42 5.48
N ARG A 214 10.80 9.21 6.03
CA ARG A 214 12.06 9.44 5.31
C ARG A 214 12.32 8.36 4.26
N TYR A 215 12.09 7.10 4.62
CA TYR A 215 12.16 5.95 3.71
C TYR A 215 10.83 5.23 3.69
N VAL A 216 10.49 4.67 2.53
CA VAL A 216 9.31 3.83 2.34
C VAL A 216 9.75 2.55 1.68
N ALA A 217 9.45 1.42 2.32
CA ALA A 217 9.61 0.11 1.71
C ALA A 217 8.29 -0.33 1.07
N SER A 218 8.34 -0.82 -0.17
CA SER A 218 7.22 -1.52 -0.80
C SER A 218 7.54 -3.01 -0.79
N THR A 219 6.68 -3.82 -0.19
CA THR A 219 6.93 -5.25 0.06
C THR A 219 5.64 -6.04 0.09
N ASP A 220 5.72 -7.35 -0.18
CA ASP A 220 4.62 -8.28 0.06
C ASP A 220 4.61 -8.73 1.53
N LEU A 221 3.50 -9.29 1.99
CA LEU A 221 3.33 -9.76 3.37
C LEU A 221 4.20 -10.97 3.71
N ASP A 222 4.55 -11.78 2.72
CA ASP A 222 5.40 -12.96 2.85
C ASP A 222 6.90 -12.64 2.79
N GLU A 223 7.24 -11.39 2.50
CA GLU A 223 8.62 -10.92 2.38
C GLU A 223 9.14 -10.38 3.71
N MET A 224 10.35 -10.82 4.05
CA MET A 224 11.09 -10.35 5.22
C MET A 224 12.52 -10.05 4.84
N PHE A 225 13.08 -9.06 5.49
CA PHE A 225 14.49 -8.77 5.34
C PHE A 225 15.30 -9.66 6.29
N VAL A 226 16.33 -10.31 5.77
CA VAL A 226 17.26 -11.11 6.58
C VAL A 226 18.63 -10.49 6.46
N ILE A 227 19.07 -9.85 7.54
CA ILE A 227 20.40 -9.24 7.59
C ILE A 227 21.39 -10.25 8.13
N ARG A 228 22.46 -10.49 7.37
CA ARG A 228 23.51 -11.44 7.72
C ARG A 228 24.52 -10.91 8.75
N ALA A 229 24.35 -9.65 9.17
CA ALA A 229 25.21 -8.92 10.08
C ALA A 229 24.37 -8.33 11.23
N ASN A 230 25.04 -7.79 12.24
CA ASN A 230 24.38 -7.14 13.38
C ASN A 230 23.94 -5.71 13.04
N SER A 231 23.08 -5.56 12.02
CA SER A 231 22.49 -4.28 11.61
C SER A 231 21.00 -4.43 11.27
N THR A 232 20.31 -3.31 11.18
CA THR A 232 18.90 -3.21 10.75
C THR A 232 18.78 -2.77 9.30
N LEU A 233 17.60 -2.95 8.68
CA LEU A 233 17.35 -2.47 7.32
C LEU A 233 17.49 -0.96 7.27
N LEU A 234 16.96 -0.25 8.27
CA LEU A 234 17.06 1.19 8.37
C LEU A 234 18.51 1.66 8.43
N GLU A 235 19.37 1.02 9.22
CA GLU A 235 20.81 1.33 9.26
C GLU A 235 21.47 1.08 7.90
N THR A 236 21.18 -0.07 7.28
CA THR A 236 21.73 -0.44 5.98
C THR A 236 21.35 0.57 4.89
N VAL A 237 20.08 0.98 4.83
CA VAL A 237 19.59 1.99 3.87
C VAL A 237 20.20 3.36 4.16
N ASN A 238 20.36 3.75 5.43
CA ASN A 238 21.04 5.00 5.78
C ASN A 238 22.49 5.03 5.29
N GLU A 239 23.24 3.95 5.48
CA GLU A 239 24.63 3.83 5.00
C GLU A 239 24.70 3.92 3.47
N LEU A 240 23.81 3.21 2.77
CA LEU A 240 23.75 3.25 1.30
C LEU A 240 23.43 4.64 0.76
N VAL A 241 22.48 5.35 1.37
CA VAL A 241 22.10 6.71 0.95
C VAL A 241 23.19 7.72 1.29
N VAL A 242 23.91 7.56 2.41
CA VAL A 242 25.10 8.39 2.71
C VAL A 242 26.19 8.17 1.66
N ALA A 243 26.41 6.93 1.23
CA ALA A 243 27.37 6.60 0.19
C ALA A 243 26.92 7.03 -1.22
N SER A 244 25.61 7.18 -1.44
CA SER A 244 25.01 7.54 -2.73
C SER A 244 23.85 8.53 -2.52
N PRO A 245 24.15 9.82 -2.26
CA PRO A 245 23.14 10.82 -1.86
C PRO A 245 22.09 11.11 -2.95
N ASP A 246 22.41 10.85 -4.22
CA ASP A 246 21.51 11.02 -5.35
C ASP A 246 20.64 9.77 -5.63
N ALA A 247 20.79 8.68 -4.85
CA ALA A 247 20.01 7.47 -5.04
C ALA A 247 18.55 7.70 -4.61
N GLY A 248 17.62 7.65 -5.58
CA GLY A 248 16.18 7.77 -5.32
C GLY A 248 15.49 6.48 -4.88
N ALA A 249 16.15 5.33 -5.04
CA ALA A 249 15.61 4.02 -4.67
C ALA A 249 16.72 3.00 -4.39
N VAL A 250 16.42 2.01 -3.54
CA VAL A 250 17.27 0.86 -3.26
C VAL A 250 16.45 -0.41 -3.51
N ILE A 251 17.01 -1.37 -4.24
CA ILE A 251 16.38 -2.65 -4.52
C ILE A 251 17.26 -3.75 -3.96
N PHE A 252 16.67 -4.61 -3.15
CA PHE A 252 17.32 -5.80 -2.61
C PHE A 252 16.95 -7.01 -3.44
N ARG A 253 17.93 -7.90 -3.67
CA ARG A 253 17.68 -9.14 -4.38
C ARG A 253 16.97 -10.13 -3.45
N SER A 254 15.79 -10.62 -3.87
CA SER A 254 15.06 -11.64 -3.13
C SER A 254 15.70 -13.03 -3.31
N SER A 255 15.51 -13.87 -2.30
CA SER A 255 15.85 -15.29 -2.32
C SER A 255 14.87 -16.04 -1.44
N TYR A 256 14.44 -17.22 -1.88
CA TYR A 256 13.60 -18.08 -1.06
C TYR A 256 14.35 -18.54 0.18
N GLY A 257 13.66 -18.46 1.33
CA GLY A 257 14.12 -19.00 2.60
C GLY A 257 13.09 -19.96 3.17
N THR A 258 13.53 -21.14 3.62
CA THR A 258 12.71 -22.08 4.39
C THR A 258 12.99 -21.91 5.86
N PHE A 259 11.92 -21.70 6.65
CA PHE A 259 12.02 -21.55 8.09
C PHE A 259 11.22 -22.66 8.76
N PRO A 260 11.83 -23.47 9.63
CA PRO A 260 11.09 -24.46 10.40
C PRO A 260 10.21 -23.72 11.41
N MET A 261 8.90 -23.68 11.18
CA MET A 261 7.96 -23.28 12.23
C MET A 261 7.85 -24.42 13.24
N ILE A 262 8.37 -24.18 14.45
CA ILE A 262 8.10 -25.04 15.59
C ILE A 262 6.76 -24.59 16.18
N LEU A 263 5.67 -25.22 15.74
CA LEU A 263 4.40 -25.10 16.43
C LEU A 263 4.53 -25.82 17.77
N LEU A 264 4.60 -25.07 18.87
CA LEU A 264 4.36 -25.60 20.21
C LEU A 264 2.85 -25.68 20.38
N PRO A 265 2.23 -26.88 20.35
CA PRO A 265 0.79 -26.98 20.47
C PRO A 265 0.39 -26.69 21.91
N GLU A 266 0.08 -25.43 22.23
CA GLU A 266 -0.98 -25.20 23.20
C GLU A 266 -2.27 -25.69 22.55
N LYS A 267 -3.03 -26.53 23.26
CA LYS A 267 -4.25 -27.19 22.76
C LYS A 267 -5.35 -26.16 22.51
N ILE A 268 -5.26 -25.43 21.41
CA ILE A 268 -6.34 -24.65 20.84
C ILE A 268 -7.04 -25.58 19.84
N LYS A 269 -8.31 -25.90 20.11
CA LYS A 269 -9.18 -26.62 19.16
C LYS A 269 -9.44 -25.69 17.97
N VAL A 270 -8.57 -25.72 16.97
CA VAL A 270 -8.82 -25.07 15.68
C VAL A 270 -9.68 -26.01 14.84
N ALA A 271 -10.72 -25.46 14.23
CA ALA A 271 -11.76 -26.17 13.52
C ALA A 271 -11.23 -27.06 12.38
N VAL A 272 -11.99 -28.12 12.11
CA VAL A 272 -11.75 -29.20 11.16
C VAL A 272 -11.64 -28.66 9.73
N ALA A 273 -10.44 -28.33 9.22
CA ALA A 273 -10.29 -27.94 7.82
C ALA A 273 -8.96 -28.26 7.11
N HIS A 274 -7.87 -28.68 7.78
CA HIS A 274 -6.62 -28.96 7.07
C HIS A 274 -5.91 -30.22 7.58
N VAL A 275 -5.72 -31.19 6.66
CA VAL A 275 -4.80 -32.32 6.84
C VAL A 275 -3.44 -31.87 6.34
N VAL A 276 -2.45 -31.78 7.22
CA VAL A 276 -1.08 -31.42 6.87
C VAL A 276 -0.41 -32.65 6.25
N ASN A 277 -0.17 -32.64 4.93
CA ASN A 277 0.70 -33.62 4.30
C ASN A 277 2.16 -33.23 4.56
N LYS A 278 2.95 -34.20 5.03
CA LYS A 278 4.38 -34.05 5.32
C LYS A 278 5.13 -33.80 4.00
N MET A 279 5.53 -32.55 3.74
CA MET A 279 6.46 -32.22 2.66
C MET A 279 7.90 -32.41 3.16
N GLU A 280 8.45 -33.60 2.99
CA GLU A 280 9.90 -33.82 3.08
C GLU A 280 10.42 -34.08 1.65
N ASP A 281 10.95 -33.04 1.00
CA ASP A 281 11.78 -33.21 -0.20
C ASP A 281 13.25 -33.38 0.22
N SER A 282 13.83 -34.52 -0.16
CA SER A 282 15.22 -34.93 0.08
C SER A 282 16.29 -33.98 -0.49
N LYS A 283 15.91 -32.95 -1.27
CA LYS A 283 16.82 -31.96 -1.86
C LYS A 283 16.89 -30.63 -1.10
N SER A 284 16.15 -30.47 0.00
CA SER A 284 16.18 -29.24 0.79
C SER A 284 17.41 -29.19 1.71
N SER A 285 18.29 -28.21 1.51
CA SER A 285 19.34 -27.87 2.48
C SER A 285 18.72 -26.98 3.56
N SER A 286 18.60 -27.48 4.79
CA SER A 286 18.12 -26.70 5.92
C SER A 286 19.22 -25.78 6.44
N ILE A 287 18.89 -24.49 6.58
CA ILE A 287 19.64 -23.59 7.46
C ILE A 287 18.88 -23.60 8.78
N VAL A 288 19.49 -24.19 9.82
CA VAL A 288 18.97 -24.12 11.18
C VAL A 288 19.37 -22.75 11.73
N VAL A 289 18.41 -21.84 11.79
CA VAL A 289 18.58 -20.59 12.53
C VAL A 289 18.50 -20.96 14.02
N ASP A 290 19.46 -20.49 14.80
CA ASP A 290 19.50 -20.72 16.25
C ASP A 290 18.15 -20.31 16.87
N PRO A 291 17.47 -21.19 17.62
CA PRO A 291 16.22 -20.85 18.29
C PRO A 291 16.31 -19.65 19.23
N GLU A 292 17.51 -19.26 19.72
CA GLU A 292 17.69 -17.99 20.46
C GLU A 292 17.59 -16.74 19.55
N VAL A 293 17.84 -16.88 18.25
CA VAL A 293 17.71 -15.80 17.25
C VAL A 293 16.27 -15.68 16.75
N GLY A 294 15.45 -16.74 16.93
CA GLY A 294 14.05 -16.81 16.51
C GLY A 294 13.04 -16.72 17.66
N GLN A 295 13.46 -16.29 18.84
CA GLN A 295 12.51 -16.02 19.91
C GLN A 295 11.77 -14.71 19.61
N ILE A 296 10.51 -14.83 19.17
CA ILE A 296 9.52 -13.76 19.27
C ILE A 296 9.23 -13.59 20.77
N TYR A 297 10.13 -12.90 21.45
CA TYR A 297 9.84 -12.32 22.75
C TYR A 297 9.18 -10.98 22.50
N HIS A 298 8.07 -10.76 23.20
CA HIS A 298 7.26 -9.53 23.21
C HIS A 298 6.16 -9.46 22.13
N LEU A 299 5.05 -10.15 22.40
CA LEU A 299 3.77 -9.47 22.26
C LEU A 299 3.77 -8.37 23.34
N ARG A 300 3.97 -7.11 22.93
CA ARG A 300 3.85 -5.95 23.84
C ARG A 300 2.40 -5.72 24.25
#